data_AF-A0A0C2VZK0-F1
#
_entry.id   AF-A0A0C2VZK0-F1
#
_cell.length_a   1.000
_cell.length_b   1.000
_cell.length_c   1.000
_cell.angle_alpha   90.00
_cell.angle_beta   90.00
_cell.angle_gamma   90.00
#
_symmetry.space_group_name_H-M   'P 1'
#
loop_
_entity.id
_entity.type
_entity.pdbx_description
1 polymer ?
#
loop_
_entity_poly.entity_id
_entity_poly.type
_entity_poly.pdbx_seq_one_letter_code
_entity_poly.pdbx_strand_id
1 'polypeptide(L)'
;MTNEYCQQYCGSRGYSIAGTEWSRECFCDNAINNSLLADDATCDMTCTGDAQICGGPAHLTVWQNQGTVTQPSQTTFGDWVGFGCFIDSVANRALPTRMWIDGMTVEKCTAACYGGGFMIAGVEYGSECYCSNNIITSANAGSPATGGCDMPCEGNVAQTCGSGNLLNLYAYTGVDVPTGPAQVQSTATQVQATGDWVLRDCFSDKADDRTLPIRQYVDGGMTVEKCTAKCLTLGYLLSGVEYANECYCSNTIGASGTPANEGCNMACEGAASTEICGGSDRLTVYEYGLEFI
;
A
#
# COMPACT_ATOMS: atom_id res chain seq x y z
N MET A 1 -24.49 4.90 -14.04
CA MET A 1 -24.23 3.76 -13.14
C MET A 1 -24.32 2.49 -13.97
N THR A 2 -23.32 1.62 -13.89
CA THR A 2 -23.36 0.23 -14.41
C THR A 2 -23.09 -0.72 -13.25
N ASN A 3 -23.41 -2.00 -13.41
CA ASN A 3 -23.13 -2.98 -12.37
C ASN A 3 -21.62 -3.13 -12.13
N GLU A 4 -20.82 -3.11 -13.20
CA GLU A 4 -19.36 -3.17 -13.13
C GLU A 4 -18.78 -1.97 -12.39
N TYR A 5 -19.31 -0.77 -12.64
CA TYR A 5 -18.90 0.42 -11.92
C TYR A 5 -19.19 0.28 -10.42
N CYS A 6 -20.36 -0.24 -10.04
CA CYS A 6 -20.69 -0.41 -8.63
C CYS A 6 -19.84 -1.51 -7.95
N GLN A 7 -19.64 -2.64 -8.63
CA GLN A 7 -18.74 -3.72 -8.19
C GLN A 7 -17.31 -3.21 -7.97
N GLN A 8 -16.76 -2.45 -8.91
CA GLN A 8 -15.45 -1.84 -8.80
C GLN A 8 -15.41 -0.80 -7.67
N TYR A 9 -16.44 0.05 -7.57
CA TYR A 9 -16.52 1.11 -6.56
C TYR A 9 -16.50 0.52 -5.14
N CYS A 10 -17.27 -0.54 -4.88
CA CYS A 10 -17.31 -1.22 -3.60
C CYS A 10 -16.04 -2.05 -3.34
N GLY A 11 -15.57 -2.80 -4.34
CA GLY A 11 -14.33 -3.57 -4.24
C GLY A 11 -13.11 -2.71 -3.92
N SER A 12 -12.99 -1.52 -4.54
CA SER A 12 -11.91 -0.57 -4.27
C SER A 12 -11.90 0.00 -2.84
N ARG A 13 -12.98 -0.18 -2.09
CA ARG A 13 -13.14 0.29 -0.69
C ARG A 13 -13.15 -0.86 0.32
N GLY A 14 -12.75 -2.05 -0.11
CA GLY A 14 -12.63 -3.22 0.77
C GLY A 14 -13.97 -3.90 1.09
N TYR A 15 -15.04 -3.58 0.37
CA TYR A 15 -16.32 -4.27 0.50
C TYR A 15 -16.36 -5.48 -0.42
N SER A 16 -16.73 -6.63 0.13
CA SER A 16 -16.87 -7.89 -0.63
C SER A 16 -18.20 -7.99 -1.40
N ILE A 17 -19.10 -7.05 -1.17
CA ILE A 17 -20.45 -7.02 -1.73
C ILE A 17 -20.72 -5.65 -2.32
N ALA A 18 -21.24 -5.64 -3.54
CA ALA A 18 -21.80 -4.48 -4.20
C ALA A 18 -23.28 -4.71 -4.47
N GLY A 19 -24.08 -3.66 -4.45
CA GLY A 19 -25.48 -3.73 -4.86
C GLY A 19 -25.91 -2.43 -5.53
N THR A 20 -26.72 -2.51 -6.59
CA THR A 20 -27.32 -1.31 -7.19
C THR A 20 -28.81 -1.25 -6.96
N GLU A 21 -29.32 -0.04 -6.80
CA GLU A 21 -30.75 0.26 -6.72
C GLU A 21 -31.11 1.38 -7.69
N TRP A 22 -32.38 1.41 -8.08
CA TRP A 22 -33.01 2.56 -8.72
C TRP A 22 -32.28 3.08 -9.97
N SER A 23 -31.75 2.18 -10.80
CA SER A 23 -30.97 2.48 -12.02
C SER A 23 -29.64 3.22 -11.81
N ARG A 24 -29.35 3.76 -10.63
CA ARG A 24 -28.29 4.77 -10.46
C ARG A 24 -27.55 4.74 -9.14
N GLU A 25 -28.03 4.00 -8.15
CA GLU A 25 -27.50 4.00 -6.80
C GLU A 25 -26.60 2.79 -6.61
N CYS A 26 -25.61 2.92 -5.73
CA CYS A 26 -24.62 1.88 -5.45
C CYS A 26 -24.38 1.78 -3.95
N PHE A 27 -24.41 0.54 -3.44
CA PHE A 27 -24.36 0.18 -2.03
C PHE A 27 -23.25 -0.85 -1.83
N CYS A 28 -22.53 -0.73 -0.73
CA CYS A 28 -21.38 -1.58 -0.42
C CYS A 28 -21.51 -2.16 0.98
N ASP A 29 -21.26 -3.46 1.13
CA ASP A 29 -21.30 -4.16 2.42
C ASP A 29 -20.32 -5.34 2.41
N ASN A 30 -20.20 -6.03 3.55
CA ASN A 30 -19.40 -7.23 3.73
C ASN A 30 -20.23 -8.46 4.12
N ALA A 31 -21.54 -8.30 4.33
CA ALA A 31 -22.42 -9.41 4.65
C ALA A 31 -23.79 -9.27 3.95
N ILE A 32 -24.33 -10.39 3.49
CA ILE A 32 -25.73 -10.48 3.02
C ILE A 32 -26.57 -11.06 4.15
N ASN A 33 -27.67 -10.40 4.48
CA ASN A 33 -28.73 -11.02 5.27
C ASN A 33 -29.63 -11.84 4.35
N ASN A 34 -29.40 -13.15 4.30
CA ASN A 34 -30.19 -14.08 3.48
C ASN A 34 -31.70 -14.09 3.80
N SER A 35 -32.12 -13.53 4.94
CA SER A 35 -33.53 -13.38 5.28
C SER A 35 -34.25 -12.29 4.47
N LEU A 36 -33.50 -11.48 3.71
CA LEU A 36 -34.01 -10.39 2.87
C LEU A 36 -34.00 -10.73 1.37
N LEU A 37 -33.81 -12.00 1.00
CA LEU A 37 -33.87 -12.43 -0.39
C LEU A 37 -35.27 -12.14 -0.97
N ALA A 38 -35.28 -11.44 -2.10
CA ALA A 38 -36.47 -11.15 -2.89
C ALA A 38 -36.45 -11.95 -4.20
N ASP A 39 -37.58 -11.98 -4.90
CA ASP A 39 -37.67 -12.57 -6.24
C ASP A 39 -36.89 -11.70 -7.24
N ASP A 40 -36.03 -12.31 -8.06
CA ASP A 40 -35.23 -11.61 -9.08
C ASP A 40 -36.09 -10.80 -10.05
N ALA A 41 -37.36 -11.19 -10.26
CA ALA A 41 -38.29 -10.46 -11.10
C ALA A 41 -38.60 -9.04 -10.59
N THR A 42 -38.31 -8.72 -9.33
CA THR A 42 -38.49 -7.36 -8.78
C THR A 42 -37.27 -6.45 -8.96
N CYS A 43 -36.17 -6.98 -9.50
CA CYS A 43 -35.06 -6.18 -10.02
C CYS A 43 -35.30 -5.95 -11.52
N ASP A 44 -36.03 -4.91 -11.88
CA ASP A 44 -36.51 -4.66 -13.25
C ASP A 44 -36.08 -3.30 -13.83
N MET A 45 -35.27 -2.53 -13.10
CA MET A 45 -34.85 -1.20 -13.53
C MET A 45 -33.53 -1.24 -14.30
N THR A 46 -33.56 -0.76 -15.53
CA THR A 46 -32.35 -0.65 -16.38
C THR A 46 -31.36 0.35 -15.79
N CYS A 47 -30.07 0.01 -15.82
CA CYS A 47 -28.97 0.90 -15.44
C CYS A 47 -28.97 2.21 -16.24
N THR A 48 -28.51 3.29 -15.60
CA THR A 48 -28.35 4.59 -16.29
C THR A 48 -27.14 4.63 -17.24
N GLY A 49 -26.18 3.72 -17.06
CA GLY A 49 -24.92 3.67 -17.81
C GLY A 49 -24.86 2.63 -18.92
N ASP A 50 -25.79 1.66 -18.95
CA ASP A 50 -25.85 0.59 -19.93
C ASP A 50 -27.24 -0.09 -19.97
N ALA A 51 -27.37 -1.20 -20.68
CA ALA A 51 -28.62 -1.95 -20.82
C ALA A 51 -28.83 -3.05 -19.76
N GLN A 52 -27.98 -3.14 -18.74
CA GLN A 52 -28.13 -4.13 -17.68
C GLN A 52 -29.22 -3.72 -16.70
N ILE A 53 -29.58 -4.62 -15.78
CA ILE A 53 -30.49 -4.33 -14.68
C ILE A 53 -29.69 -3.85 -13.47
N CYS A 54 -30.09 -2.71 -12.91
CA CYS A 54 -29.51 -2.07 -11.73
C CYS A 54 -30.56 -1.96 -10.60
N GLY A 55 -31.00 -3.11 -10.08
CA GLY A 55 -32.00 -3.20 -9.01
C GLY A 55 -33.43 -2.94 -9.47
N GLY A 56 -34.28 -2.63 -8.49
CA GLY A 56 -35.67 -2.24 -8.66
C GLY A 56 -36.16 -1.42 -7.47
N PRO A 57 -37.45 -1.05 -7.41
CA PRO A 57 -37.97 -0.27 -6.30
C PRO A 57 -37.81 -0.96 -4.95
N ALA A 58 -36.92 -0.46 -4.08
CA ALA A 58 -36.56 -1.09 -2.79
C ALA A 58 -35.91 -2.48 -2.93
N HIS A 59 -35.31 -2.79 -4.08
CA HIS A 59 -34.67 -4.08 -4.36
C HIS A 59 -33.28 -3.88 -4.95
N LEU A 60 -32.29 -4.48 -4.31
CA LEU A 60 -30.90 -4.47 -4.78
C LEU A 60 -30.65 -5.66 -5.71
N THR A 61 -30.09 -5.41 -6.89
CA THR A 61 -29.30 -6.46 -7.57
C THR A 61 -27.96 -6.52 -6.85
N VAL A 62 -27.59 -7.68 -6.30
CA VAL A 62 -26.42 -7.85 -5.44
C VAL A 62 -25.36 -8.71 -6.13
N TRP A 63 -24.12 -8.25 -6.11
CA TRP A 63 -22.95 -9.01 -6.52
C TRP A 63 -22.07 -9.27 -5.31
N GLN A 64 -21.89 -10.54 -5.01
CA GLN A 64 -20.82 -10.96 -4.13
C GLN A 64 -19.58 -11.17 -5.00
N ASN A 65 -18.45 -10.60 -4.58
CA ASN A 65 -17.18 -10.88 -5.22
C ASN A 65 -16.83 -12.36 -5.00
N GLN A 66 -17.13 -13.21 -5.99
CA GLN A 66 -16.80 -14.64 -5.98
C GLN A 66 -15.41 -14.93 -6.56
N GLY A 67 -14.65 -13.90 -6.93
CA GLY A 67 -13.29 -14.01 -7.46
C GLY A 67 -13.24 -14.57 -8.88
N THR A 68 -13.22 -13.69 -9.88
CA THR A 68 -12.33 -13.74 -11.07
C THR A 68 -12.57 -12.47 -11.91
N VAL A 69 -11.71 -11.47 -11.74
CA VAL A 69 -11.60 -10.33 -12.67
C VAL A 69 -10.69 -10.78 -13.82
N THR A 70 -11.16 -10.70 -15.06
CA THR A 70 -10.31 -10.88 -16.25
C THR A 70 -9.35 -9.69 -16.38
N GLN A 71 -8.17 -9.84 -15.77
CA GLN A 71 -6.98 -8.99 -15.94
C GLN A 71 -5.96 -9.71 -16.83
N PRO A 72 -5.22 -9.01 -17.70
CA PRO A 72 -4.06 -9.57 -18.38
C PRO A 72 -2.90 -9.72 -17.36
N SER A 73 -2.99 -10.75 -16.52
CA SER A 73 -1.90 -11.39 -15.79
C SER A 73 -2.46 -12.55 -14.93
N GLN A 74 -3.15 -13.52 -15.55
CA GLN A 74 -3.34 -14.87 -14.97
C GLN A 74 -2.31 -15.85 -15.55
N THR A 75 -1.29 -15.31 -16.21
CA THR A 75 -0.17 -16.04 -16.79
C THR A 75 0.78 -16.48 -15.68
N THR A 76 1.17 -17.74 -15.73
CA THR A 76 2.17 -18.31 -14.83
C THR A 76 3.55 -18.27 -15.47
N PHE A 77 4.54 -17.91 -14.66
CA PHE A 77 5.95 -17.87 -15.06
C PHE A 77 6.76 -18.70 -14.07
N GLY A 78 6.84 -20.01 -14.34
CA GLY A 78 7.27 -20.98 -13.32
C GLY A 78 6.32 -20.96 -12.12
N ASP A 79 6.88 -20.78 -10.93
CA ASP A 79 6.13 -20.72 -9.66
C ASP A 79 5.55 -19.33 -9.35
N TRP A 80 5.56 -18.40 -10.32
CA TRP A 80 4.99 -17.07 -10.16
C TRP A 80 3.63 -16.98 -10.83
N VAL A 81 2.63 -16.49 -10.10
CA VAL A 81 1.26 -16.28 -10.58
C VAL A 81 1.00 -14.79 -10.67
N GLY A 82 0.46 -14.35 -11.80
CA GLY A 82 0.09 -12.95 -11.96
C GLY A 82 -1.04 -12.54 -11.01
N PHE A 83 -0.86 -11.38 -10.38
CA PHE A 83 -1.71 -10.85 -9.31
C PHE A 83 -2.59 -9.69 -9.78
N GLY A 84 -2.38 -9.21 -11.02
CA GLY A 84 -3.19 -8.18 -11.68
C GLY A 84 -2.43 -6.88 -11.94
N CYS A 85 -3.16 -5.83 -12.34
CA CYS A 85 -2.64 -4.49 -12.58
C CYS A 85 -2.80 -3.63 -11.33
N PHE A 86 -1.76 -2.90 -10.95
CA PHE A 86 -1.73 -2.08 -9.74
C PHE A 86 -1.22 -0.67 -10.04
N ILE A 87 -1.75 0.31 -9.32
CA ILE A 87 -1.28 1.68 -9.38
C ILE A 87 0.10 1.74 -8.72
N ASP A 88 1.02 2.42 -9.38
CA ASP A 88 2.31 2.79 -8.80
C ASP A 88 2.45 4.32 -8.76
N SER A 89 3.48 4.80 -8.07
CA SER A 89 3.81 6.21 -8.02
C SER A 89 5.28 6.39 -7.75
N VAL A 90 5.94 7.25 -8.53
CA VAL A 90 7.34 7.62 -8.30
C VAL A 90 7.58 8.16 -6.89
N ALA A 91 6.61 8.90 -6.35
CA ALA A 91 6.69 9.47 -5.01
C ALA A 91 6.32 8.49 -3.89
N ASN A 92 5.56 7.44 -4.21
CA ASN A 92 4.96 6.52 -3.24
C ASN A 92 4.97 5.11 -3.84
N ARG A 93 6.15 4.49 -3.96
CA ARG A 93 6.28 3.23 -4.73
C ARG A 93 5.52 2.08 -4.07
N ALA A 94 4.74 1.34 -4.87
CA ALA A 94 4.05 0.13 -4.44
C ALA A 94 5.03 -1.01 -4.12
N LEU A 95 6.10 -1.10 -4.90
CA LEU A 95 7.24 -1.99 -4.68
C LEU A 95 8.52 -1.15 -4.65
N PRO A 96 9.21 -1.02 -3.50
CA PRO A 96 10.30 -0.06 -3.33
C PRO A 96 11.63 -0.51 -3.93
N THR A 97 11.84 -1.82 -4.13
CA THR A 97 13.15 -2.35 -4.55
C THR A 97 13.22 -2.46 -6.06
N ARG A 98 13.97 -1.59 -6.74
CA ARG A 98 14.18 -1.71 -8.18
C ARG A 98 15.29 -2.71 -8.52
N MET A 99 15.05 -3.56 -9.52
CA MET A 99 16.06 -4.42 -10.15
C MET A 99 16.39 -3.91 -11.56
N TRP A 100 17.69 -3.83 -11.85
CA TRP A 100 18.19 -3.38 -13.14
C TRP A 100 18.44 -4.58 -14.05
N ILE A 101 17.69 -4.69 -15.14
CA ILE A 101 17.72 -5.84 -16.05
C ILE A 101 17.63 -5.34 -17.48
N ASP A 102 18.58 -5.73 -18.32
CA ASP A 102 18.57 -5.42 -19.75
C ASP A 102 17.61 -6.32 -20.52
N GLY A 103 16.84 -5.73 -21.44
CA GLY A 103 15.85 -6.43 -22.26
C GLY A 103 14.80 -7.10 -21.39
N MET A 104 13.99 -6.28 -20.72
CA MET A 104 13.06 -6.73 -19.68
C MET A 104 12.07 -7.78 -20.19
N THR A 105 11.86 -8.82 -19.38
CA THR A 105 10.81 -9.84 -19.56
C THR A 105 10.27 -10.19 -18.19
N VAL A 106 9.05 -10.74 -18.13
CA VAL A 106 8.46 -11.14 -16.85
C VAL A 106 9.31 -12.23 -16.17
N GLU A 107 9.86 -13.18 -16.93
CA GLU A 107 10.71 -14.26 -16.41
C GLU A 107 12.00 -13.71 -15.79
N LYS A 108 12.64 -12.74 -16.45
CA LYS A 108 13.84 -12.12 -15.88
C LYS A 108 13.53 -11.35 -14.60
N CYS A 109 12.43 -10.60 -14.56
CA CYS A 109 12.05 -9.84 -13.38
C CYS A 109 11.72 -10.76 -12.18
N THR A 110 10.86 -11.76 -12.40
CA THR A 110 10.50 -12.73 -11.36
C THR A 110 11.71 -13.54 -10.88
N ALA A 111 12.62 -13.96 -11.77
CA ALA A 111 13.86 -14.62 -11.38
C ALA A 111 14.79 -13.71 -10.56
N ALA A 112 14.90 -12.44 -10.94
CA ALA A 112 15.70 -11.46 -10.21
C ALA A 112 15.11 -11.18 -8.81
N CYS A 113 13.79 -11.03 -8.70
CA CYS A 113 13.11 -10.87 -7.41
C CYS A 113 13.28 -12.11 -6.52
N TYR A 114 13.12 -13.32 -7.07
CA TYR A 114 13.39 -14.56 -6.34
C TYR A 114 14.83 -14.64 -5.85
N GLY A 115 15.80 -14.37 -6.74
CA GLY A 115 17.22 -14.32 -6.40
C GLY A 115 17.59 -13.19 -5.42
N GLY A 116 16.75 -12.17 -5.30
CA GLY A 116 16.84 -11.09 -4.34
C GLY A 116 16.15 -11.35 -2.99
N GLY A 117 15.49 -12.50 -2.82
CA GLY A 117 14.78 -12.84 -1.57
C GLY A 117 13.36 -12.28 -1.49
N PHE A 118 12.74 -11.92 -2.63
CA PHE A 118 11.43 -11.29 -2.70
C PHE A 118 10.36 -12.25 -3.23
N MET A 119 9.15 -12.18 -2.66
CA MET A 119 7.99 -12.98 -3.07
C MET A 119 6.98 -12.22 -3.94
N ILE A 120 7.12 -10.91 -4.09
CA ILE A 120 6.33 -10.07 -5.00
C ILE A 120 7.26 -9.42 -6.02
N ALA A 121 6.90 -9.55 -7.29
CA ALA A 121 7.56 -8.91 -8.42
C ALA A 121 6.56 -8.02 -9.16
N GLY A 122 7.03 -6.92 -9.73
CA GLY A 122 6.24 -6.02 -10.54
C GLY A 122 7.04 -5.49 -11.71
N VAL A 123 6.41 -5.43 -12.87
CA VAL A 123 7.02 -4.86 -14.09
C VAL A 123 6.30 -3.57 -14.47
N GLU A 124 7.08 -2.53 -14.77
CA GLU A 124 6.58 -1.19 -15.12
C GLU A 124 7.23 -0.70 -16.41
N TYR A 125 6.48 0.14 -17.15
CA TYR A 125 7.01 0.94 -18.26
C TYR A 125 7.81 0.16 -19.31
N GLY A 126 7.42 -1.09 -19.58
CA GLY A 126 8.04 -1.97 -20.58
C GLY A 126 9.45 -2.48 -20.22
N SER A 127 10.15 -1.84 -19.29
CA SER A 127 11.61 -1.97 -19.11
C SER A 127 12.04 -2.00 -17.64
N GLU A 128 11.13 -1.80 -16.69
CA GLU A 128 11.46 -1.72 -15.27
C GLU A 128 10.97 -2.93 -14.49
N CYS A 129 11.72 -3.32 -13.48
CA CYS A 129 11.39 -4.41 -12.57
C CYS A 129 11.51 -3.92 -11.13
N TYR A 130 10.52 -4.22 -10.32
CA TYR A 130 10.44 -3.88 -8.91
C TYR A 130 10.07 -5.10 -8.08
N CYS A 131 10.58 -5.18 -6.86
CA CYS A 131 10.42 -6.31 -5.96
C CYS A 131 10.07 -5.85 -4.54
N SER A 132 9.34 -6.71 -3.83
CA SER A 132 9.07 -6.55 -2.40
C SER A 132 8.62 -7.88 -1.80
N ASN A 133 8.47 -7.92 -0.48
CA ASN A 133 7.73 -8.98 0.20
C ASN A 133 6.29 -8.59 0.55
N ASN A 134 5.93 -7.31 0.38
CA ASN A 134 4.59 -6.78 0.60
C ASN A 134 4.28 -5.70 -0.45
N ILE A 135 3.00 -5.51 -0.78
CA ILE A 135 2.55 -4.38 -1.60
C ILE A 135 2.34 -3.19 -0.66
N ILE A 136 3.08 -2.11 -0.86
CA ILE A 136 2.93 -0.89 -0.06
C ILE A 136 1.75 -0.08 -0.60
N THR A 137 0.79 0.23 0.26
CA THR A 137 -0.35 1.07 -0.09
C THR A 137 -0.22 2.47 0.50
N SER A 138 0.05 3.47 -0.34
CA SER A 138 0.12 4.87 0.08
C SER A 138 -0.25 5.81 -1.08
N ALA A 139 -1.03 6.86 -0.80
CA ALA A 139 -1.47 7.83 -1.82
C ALA A 139 -2.00 7.18 -3.13
N ASN A 140 -2.81 6.12 -3.01
CA ASN A 140 -3.35 5.25 -4.06
C ASN A 140 -2.37 4.28 -4.74
N ALA A 141 -1.05 4.44 -4.59
CA ALA A 141 -0.12 3.40 -5.03
C ALA A 141 -0.35 2.10 -4.25
N GLY A 142 -0.07 0.96 -4.88
CA GLY A 142 -0.36 -0.37 -4.36
C GLY A 142 -1.84 -0.76 -4.39
N SER A 143 -2.73 0.14 -4.86
CA SER A 143 -4.15 -0.19 -5.08
C SER A 143 -4.34 -0.88 -6.43
N PRO A 144 -5.30 -1.81 -6.56
CA PRO A 144 -5.63 -2.40 -7.86
C PRO A 144 -6.08 -1.34 -8.87
N ALA A 145 -5.57 -1.43 -10.10
CA ALA A 145 -6.04 -0.66 -11.25
C ALA A 145 -6.95 -1.53 -12.12
N THR A 146 -7.89 -0.95 -12.87
CA THR A 146 -8.82 -1.71 -13.71
C THR A 146 -8.33 -2.05 -15.12
N GLY A 147 -7.13 -1.61 -15.48
CA GLY A 147 -6.53 -1.86 -16.78
C GLY A 147 -5.43 -0.85 -17.07
N GLY A 148 -4.88 -0.89 -18.30
CA GLY A 148 -3.81 0.00 -18.73
C GLY A 148 -2.41 -0.56 -18.49
N CYS A 149 -2.27 -1.73 -17.87
CA CYS A 149 -1.00 -2.45 -17.79
C CYS A 149 -0.72 -3.27 -19.07
N ASP A 150 -0.76 -2.61 -20.23
CA ASP A 150 -0.74 -3.25 -21.55
C ASP A 150 0.52 -2.91 -22.36
N MET A 151 1.51 -2.23 -21.76
CA MET A 151 2.76 -1.88 -22.43
C MET A 151 3.58 -3.14 -22.70
N PRO A 152 4.04 -3.40 -23.93
CA PRO A 152 4.86 -4.57 -24.22
C PRO A 152 6.21 -4.53 -23.47
N CYS A 153 6.68 -5.70 -23.01
CA CYS A 153 8.01 -5.81 -22.45
C CYS A 153 9.10 -5.62 -23.52
N GLU A 154 10.16 -4.89 -23.19
CA GLU A 154 11.27 -4.57 -24.10
C GLU A 154 11.95 -5.83 -24.68
N GLY A 155 12.15 -6.84 -23.83
CA GLY A 155 12.79 -8.10 -24.20
C GLY A 155 11.83 -9.15 -24.78
N ASN A 156 10.51 -8.95 -24.67
CA ASN A 156 9.51 -9.85 -25.23
C ASN A 156 8.16 -9.14 -25.44
N VAL A 157 7.89 -8.72 -26.67
CA VAL A 157 6.67 -7.96 -27.01
C VAL A 157 5.36 -8.77 -26.88
N ALA A 158 5.44 -10.09 -26.69
CA ALA A 158 4.26 -10.93 -26.40
C ALA A 158 3.84 -10.87 -24.93
N GLN A 159 4.64 -10.25 -24.06
CA GLN A 159 4.36 -10.06 -22.64
C GLN A 159 4.02 -8.59 -22.36
N THR A 160 3.25 -8.36 -21.30
CA THR A 160 2.89 -7.03 -20.81
C THR A 160 3.72 -6.68 -19.56
N CYS A 161 4.28 -5.47 -19.57
CA CYS A 161 5.17 -4.92 -18.55
C CYS A 161 4.67 -3.54 -18.07
N GLY A 162 3.44 -3.51 -17.57
CA GLY A 162 2.84 -2.36 -16.92
C GLY A 162 2.48 -1.25 -17.89
N SER A 163 2.57 -0.01 -17.40
CA SER A 163 2.52 1.27 -18.12
C SER A 163 3.08 2.35 -17.19
N GLY A 164 3.10 3.62 -17.58
CA GLY A 164 3.51 4.70 -16.67
C GLY A 164 2.63 4.75 -15.42
N ASN A 165 3.22 4.59 -14.23
CA ASN A 165 2.56 4.50 -12.93
C ASN A 165 1.60 3.31 -12.78
N LEU A 166 1.82 2.22 -13.54
CA LEU A 166 0.99 1.02 -13.50
C LEU A 166 1.87 -0.24 -13.58
N LEU A 167 1.75 -1.13 -12.60
CA LEU A 167 2.52 -2.37 -12.49
C LEU A 167 1.66 -3.59 -12.85
N ASN A 168 2.16 -4.50 -13.71
CA ASN A 168 1.69 -5.89 -13.63
C ASN A 168 2.40 -6.55 -12.46
N LEU A 169 1.66 -7.01 -11.44
CA LEU A 169 2.23 -7.71 -10.29
C LEU A 169 2.18 -9.23 -10.46
N TYR A 170 3.15 -9.90 -9.85
CA TYR A 170 3.30 -11.34 -9.78
C TYR A 170 3.66 -11.74 -8.36
N ALA A 171 3.02 -12.79 -7.85
CA ALA A 171 3.28 -13.36 -6.54
C ALA A 171 3.88 -14.76 -6.68
N TYR A 172 4.92 -15.05 -5.90
CA TYR A 172 5.50 -16.38 -5.83
C TYR A 172 4.58 -17.33 -5.05
N THR A 173 4.30 -18.50 -5.61
CA THR A 173 3.43 -19.54 -5.03
C THR A 173 4.13 -20.88 -4.84
N GLY A 174 5.44 -20.94 -5.06
CA GLY A 174 6.22 -22.16 -4.84
C GLY A 174 6.43 -22.47 -3.36
N VAL A 175 6.96 -23.66 -3.08
CA VAL A 175 7.13 -24.18 -1.72
C VAL A 175 8.48 -23.85 -1.10
N ASP A 176 9.44 -23.44 -1.92
CA ASP A 176 10.80 -23.13 -1.49
C ASP A 176 10.94 -21.62 -1.20
N VAL A 177 11.50 -21.28 -0.04
CA VAL A 177 11.73 -19.89 0.35
C VAL A 177 12.81 -19.28 -0.56
N PRO A 178 12.60 -18.08 -1.15
CA PRO A 178 13.62 -17.36 -1.91
C PRO A 178 14.95 -17.28 -1.15
N THR A 179 15.98 -17.97 -1.65
CA THR A 179 17.30 -18.13 -0.99
C THR A 179 18.33 -17.08 -1.38
N GLY A 180 17.87 -15.96 -1.97
CA GLY A 180 18.71 -14.77 -2.15
C GLY A 180 19.39 -14.34 -0.84
N PRO A 181 20.47 -13.54 -0.86
CA PRO A 181 21.01 -12.98 0.36
C PRO A 181 19.85 -12.30 1.07
N ALA A 182 19.40 -12.89 2.17
CA ALA A 182 18.22 -12.42 2.87
C ALA A 182 18.46 -10.94 3.15
N GLN A 183 17.76 -10.05 2.42
CA GLN A 183 17.25 -8.91 3.13
C GLN A 183 16.35 -9.56 4.14
N VAL A 184 16.86 -9.62 5.38
CA VAL A 184 16.12 -9.93 6.59
C VAL A 184 14.71 -9.46 6.30
N GLN A 185 13.69 -10.31 6.46
CA GLN A 185 12.35 -9.81 6.71
C GLN A 185 12.49 -8.96 7.97
N SER A 186 12.93 -7.72 7.79
CA SER A 186 12.77 -6.66 8.73
C SER A 186 11.30 -6.39 8.55
N THR A 187 10.49 -7.03 9.38
CA THR A 187 9.34 -6.33 9.91
C THR A 187 9.90 -4.96 10.30
N ALA A 188 9.55 -3.90 9.56
CA ALA A 188 9.93 -2.55 9.94
C ALA A 188 9.67 -2.46 11.44
N THR A 189 10.72 -2.31 12.23
CA THR A 189 10.62 -2.37 13.68
C THR A 189 10.79 -0.97 14.18
N GLN A 190 10.09 -0.62 15.25
CA GLN A 190 10.38 0.62 15.94
C GLN A 190 11.79 0.54 16.47
N VAL A 191 12.66 1.44 16.02
CA VAL A 191 14.04 1.53 16.50
C VAL A 191 13.96 1.78 18.01
N GLN A 192 14.43 0.86 18.84
CA GLN A 192 14.26 1.01 20.30
C GLN A 192 15.21 2.07 20.86
N ALA A 193 16.38 2.25 20.24
CA ALA A 193 17.34 3.29 20.56
C ALA A 193 18.24 3.60 19.35
N THR A 194 18.67 4.85 19.23
CA THR A 194 19.65 5.31 18.24
C THR A 194 20.54 6.40 18.82
N GLY A 195 21.83 6.11 18.99
CA GLY A 195 22.71 6.94 19.82
C GLY A 195 22.16 7.07 21.25
N ASP A 196 22.10 8.31 21.77
CA ASP A 196 21.55 8.65 23.09
C ASP A 196 20.02 8.92 23.08
N TRP A 197 19.35 8.58 21.97
CA TRP A 197 17.90 8.67 21.85
C TRP A 197 17.26 7.31 22.12
N VAL A 198 16.21 7.30 22.93
CA VAL A 198 15.43 6.10 23.25
C VAL A 198 14.00 6.30 22.74
N LEU A 199 13.41 5.23 22.19
CA LEU A 199 12.00 5.21 21.84
C LEU A 199 11.16 5.45 23.08
N ARG A 200 10.33 6.49 23.04
CA ARG A 200 9.41 6.80 24.11
C ARG A 200 8.11 6.01 23.96
N ASP A 201 7.37 6.28 22.89
CA ASP A 201 6.17 5.53 22.52
C ASP A 201 5.65 5.99 21.14
N CYS A 202 4.59 5.35 20.67
CA CYS A 202 3.71 5.87 19.63
C CYS A 202 2.67 6.82 20.24
N PHE A 203 2.48 7.99 19.64
CA PHE A 203 1.51 8.99 20.07
C PHE A 203 0.51 9.29 18.95
N SER A 204 -0.74 9.59 19.32
CA SER A 204 -1.66 10.27 18.41
C SER A 204 -1.08 11.62 17.99
N ASP A 205 -1.31 12.03 16.75
CA ASP A 205 -0.96 13.37 16.28
C ASP A 205 -2.12 13.95 15.48
N LYS A 206 -2.42 15.23 15.68
CA LYS A 206 -3.52 15.91 15.00
C LYS A 206 -2.99 17.13 14.27
N ALA A 207 -3.36 17.28 13.01
CA ALA A 207 -2.84 18.34 12.16
C ALA A 207 -3.04 19.77 12.72
N ASP A 208 -4.14 19.98 13.45
CA ASP A 208 -4.55 21.26 14.05
C ASP A 208 -4.08 21.45 15.51
N ASP A 209 -3.57 20.40 16.15
CA ASP A 209 -3.02 20.41 17.50
C ASP A 209 -1.91 19.36 17.55
N ARG A 210 -0.69 19.72 17.13
CA ARG A 210 0.42 18.77 16.93
C ARG A 210 1.03 18.31 18.24
N THR A 211 1.36 17.03 18.33
CA THR A 211 2.04 16.42 19.47
C THR A 211 3.46 16.95 19.63
N LEU A 212 4.18 17.10 18.51
CA LEU A 212 5.43 17.86 18.45
C LEU A 212 5.26 18.98 17.41
N PRO A 213 5.20 20.26 17.83
CA PRO A 213 4.75 21.33 16.94
C PRO A 213 5.78 21.81 15.93
N ILE A 214 7.07 21.47 16.10
CA ILE A 214 8.15 22.05 15.28
C ILE A 214 8.54 21.08 14.17
N ARG A 215 7.86 21.16 13.02
CA ARG A 215 8.23 20.38 11.82
C ARG A 215 9.60 20.81 11.30
N GLN A 216 10.43 19.84 10.94
CA GLN A 216 11.76 20.06 10.38
C GLN A 216 11.92 19.38 9.03
N TYR A 217 12.63 20.06 8.14
CA TYR A 217 13.08 19.47 6.89
C TYR A 217 14.38 18.70 7.10
N VAL A 218 14.40 17.46 6.62
CA VAL A 218 15.55 16.55 6.59
C VAL A 218 15.79 16.20 5.13
N ASP A 219 17.05 16.31 4.70
CA ASP A 219 17.42 16.07 3.30
C ASP A 219 17.56 14.57 2.98
N GLY A 220 17.14 14.19 1.78
CA GLY A 220 16.97 12.81 1.33
C GLY A 220 15.87 12.04 2.09
N GLY A 221 15.82 10.71 1.90
CA GLY A 221 14.83 9.86 2.57
C GLY A 221 14.99 9.88 4.10
N MET A 222 13.86 9.89 4.82
CA MET A 222 13.82 9.96 6.27
C MET A 222 14.29 8.66 6.93
N THR A 223 15.00 8.78 8.05
CA THR A 223 15.27 7.67 8.99
C THR A 223 15.13 8.21 10.42
N VAL A 224 15.04 7.31 11.40
CA VAL A 224 14.98 7.71 12.81
C VAL A 224 16.23 8.49 13.22
N GLU A 225 17.42 8.04 12.79
CA GLU A 225 18.74 8.65 13.04
C GLU A 225 18.77 10.08 12.52
N LYS A 226 18.24 10.31 11.32
CA LYS A 226 18.30 11.64 10.71
C LYS A 226 17.40 12.62 11.44
N CYS A 227 16.20 12.21 11.81
CA CYS A 227 15.28 13.09 12.53
C CYS A 227 15.79 13.42 13.94
N THR A 228 16.26 12.40 14.67
CA THR A 228 16.84 12.57 16.01
C THR A 228 18.08 13.45 16.00
N ALA A 229 19.00 13.24 15.04
CA ALA A 229 20.17 14.11 14.86
C ALA A 229 19.75 15.56 14.52
N LYS A 230 18.76 15.75 13.64
CA LYS A 230 18.25 17.07 13.29
C LYS A 230 17.68 17.79 14.52
N CYS A 231 16.82 17.12 15.30
CA CYS A 231 16.26 17.71 16.52
C CYS A 231 17.34 18.05 17.56
N LEU A 232 18.34 17.18 17.72
CA LEU A 232 19.46 17.44 18.63
C LEU A 232 20.26 18.69 18.22
N THR A 233 20.56 18.85 16.92
CA THR A 233 21.31 20.02 16.40
C THR A 233 20.59 21.35 16.64
N LEU A 234 19.27 21.31 16.82
CA LEU A 234 18.42 22.45 17.09
C LEU A 234 18.13 22.64 18.60
N GLY A 235 18.68 21.78 19.47
CA GLY A 235 18.51 21.86 20.92
C GLY A 235 17.17 21.32 21.43
N TYR A 236 16.53 20.43 20.68
CA TYR A 236 15.31 19.73 21.11
C TYR A 236 15.63 18.36 21.70
N LEU A 237 14.95 18.02 22.79
CA LEU A 237 15.08 16.75 23.52
C LEU A 237 14.02 15.72 23.11
N LEU A 238 13.02 16.12 22.32
CA LEU A 238 12.05 15.22 21.70
C LEU A 238 12.16 15.31 20.18
N SER A 239 12.12 14.13 19.56
CA SER A 239 12.10 13.93 18.12
C SER A 239 10.95 13.00 17.79
N GLY A 240 10.25 13.25 16.68
CA GLY A 240 9.13 12.42 16.25
C GLY A 240 9.12 12.26 14.75
N VAL A 241 8.86 11.04 14.30
CA VAL A 241 8.72 10.70 12.89
C VAL A 241 7.29 10.30 12.57
N GLU A 242 6.74 10.85 11.50
CA GLU A 242 5.35 10.64 11.04
C GLU A 242 5.30 10.44 9.52
N TYR A 243 4.26 9.77 9.03
CA TYR A 243 3.94 9.65 7.61
C TYR A 243 5.10 9.17 6.72
N ALA A 244 5.93 8.24 7.23
CA ALA A 244 7.13 7.71 6.59
C ALA A 244 8.28 8.71 6.37
N ASN A 245 8.00 10.02 6.26
CA ASN A 245 8.98 11.00 5.80
C ASN A 245 9.00 12.34 6.54
N GLU A 246 8.17 12.51 7.56
CA GLU A 246 8.10 13.76 8.31
C GLU A 246 8.91 13.69 9.60
N CYS A 247 9.55 14.80 9.96
CA CYS A 247 10.30 14.94 11.19
C CYS A 247 9.77 16.13 11.99
N TYR A 248 9.54 15.90 13.28
CA TYR A 248 9.03 16.89 14.22
C TYR A 248 9.91 16.92 15.47
N CYS A 249 10.08 18.11 16.03
CA CYS A 249 10.88 18.32 17.23
C CYS A 249 10.08 19.07 18.29
N SER A 250 10.44 18.89 19.56
CA SER A 250 9.95 19.70 20.66
C SER A 250 10.81 19.50 21.91
N ASN A 251 10.51 20.23 22.98
CA ASN A 251 10.95 19.91 24.33
C ASN A 251 9.79 19.45 25.23
N THR A 252 8.57 19.46 24.71
CA THR A 252 7.35 19.05 25.43
C THR A 252 6.38 18.35 24.48
N ILE A 253 5.63 17.38 25.01
CA ILE A 253 4.49 16.75 24.32
C ILE A 253 3.30 17.73 24.33
N GLY A 254 2.70 17.97 23.16
CA GLY A 254 1.49 18.78 22.99
C GLY A 254 0.26 18.15 23.64
N ALA A 255 -0.79 18.95 23.85
CA ALA A 255 -1.97 18.53 24.62
C ALA A 255 -2.78 17.39 23.95
N SER A 256 -2.74 17.30 22.63
CA SER A 256 -3.33 16.21 21.83
C SER A 256 -2.52 14.91 21.85
N GLY A 257 -1.28 14.95 22.36
CA GLY A 257 -0.35 13.84 22.35
C GLY A 257 -0.71 12.80 23.39
N THR A 258 -1.51 11.80 22.99
CA THR A 258 -1.85 10.65 23.83
C THR A 258 -1.13 9.39 23.36
N PRO A 259 -0.62 8.53 24.25
CA PRO A 259 -0.06 7.25 23.87
C PRO A 259 -1.06 6.40 23.07
N ALA A 260 -0.59 5.78 22.01
CA ALA A 260 -1.37 4.94 21.11
C ALA A 260 -0.69 3.58 20.96
N ASN A 261 -1.43 2.49 21.18
CA ASN A 261 -0.86 1.14 21.10
C ASN A 261 -0.74 0.61 19.66
N GLU A 262 -1.27 1.34 18.67
CA GLU A 262 -1.35 0.92 17.27
C GLU A 262 -1.24 2.12 16.32
N GLY A 263 -0.83 1.83 15.08
CA GLY A 263 -0.83 2.77 13.95
C GLY A 263 0.50 3.45 13.67
N CYS A 264 1.52 3.31 14.53
CA CYS A 264 2.90 3.62 14.16
C CYS A 264 3.52 2.41 13.44
N ASN A 265 3.21 2.23 12.16
CA ASN A 265 3.61 1.06 11.38
C ASN A 265 4.09 1.40 9.95
N MET A 266 4.22 2.68 9.61
CA MET A 266 4.74 3.09 8.30
C MET A 266 6.26 2.99 8.28
N ALA A 267 6.79 2.34 7.25
CA ALA A 267 8.23 2.26 7.05
C ALA A 267 8.80 3.65 6.73
N CYS A 268 9.99 3.93 7.22
CA CYS A 268 10.75 5.12 6.88
C CYS A 268 11.11 5.15 5.38
N GLU A 269 10.91 6.31 4.73
CA GLU A 269 11.20 6.51 3.30
C GLU A 269 12.68 6.22 2.97
N GLY A 270 13.59 6.60 3.86
CA GLY A 270 15.04 6.46 3.67
C GLY A 270 15.68 5.20 4.23
N ALA A 271 14.94 4.38 4.97
CA ALA A 271 15.44 3.15 5.59
C ALA A 271 14.64 1.93 5.10
N ALA A 272 14.84 1.61 3.82
CA ALA A 272 14.26 0.51 3.02
C ALA A 272 13.54 -0.60 3.82
N SER A 273 12.32 -0.34 4.30
CA SER A 273 11.48 -1.24 5.10
C SER A 273 12.07 -1.75 6.43
N THR A 274 13.18 -1.19 6.91
CA THR A 274 13.85 -1.66 8.13
C THR A 274 13.37 -0.96 9.39
N GLU A 275 12.94 0.29 9.28
CA GLU A 275 12.57 1.15 10.41
C GLU A 275 11.15 1.70 10.27
N ILE A 276 10.46 1.90 11.39
CA ILE A 276 9.16 2.58 11.43
C ILE A 276 9.34 4.09 11.64
N CYS A 277 8.69 4.88 10.77
CA CYS A 277 8.56 6.33 10.83
C CYS A 277 7.09 6.76 10.98
N GLY A 278 6.46 6.35 12.08
CA GLY A 278 5.10 6.79 12.45
C GLY A 278 3.97 6.16 11.64
N GLY A 279 2.91 6.93 11.42
CA GLY A 279 1.65 6.55 10.78
C GLY A 279 0.85 7.76 10.31
N SER A 280 -0.42 7.57 9.94
CA SER A 280 -1.20 8.62 9.25
C SER A 280 -1.55 9.81 10.13
N ASP A 281 -1.78 9.53 11.42
CA ASP A 281 -2.06 10.47 12.51
C ASP A 281 -1.35 9.96 13.78
N ARG A 282 -0.12 9.48 13.57
CA ARG A 282 0.63 8.68 14.54
C ARG A 282 2.10 9.04 14.48
N LEU A 283 2.61 9.55 15.58
CA LEU A 283 3.98 10.01 15.72
C LEU A 283 4.76 8.99 16.55
N THR A 284 5.82 8.40 15.98
CA THR A 284 6.77 7.61 16.77
C THR A 284 7.73 8.57 17.44
N VAL A 285 7.69 8.69 18.76
CA VAL A 285 8.43 9.71 19.52
C VAL A 285 9.64 9.10 20.20
N TYR A 286 10.76 9.80 20.08
CA TYR A 286 12.04 9.51 20.71
C TYR A 286 12.39 10.63 21.69
N GLU A 287 13.03 10.27 22.79
CA GLU A 287 13.50 11.20 23.81
C GLU A 287 15.01 11.08 23.96
N TYR A 288 15.68 12.23 24.03
CA TYR A 288 17.11 12.31 24.25
C TYR A 288 17.40 12.16 25.74
N GLY A 289 18.12 11.12 26.12
CA GLY A 289 18.34 10.78 27.52
C GLY A 289 19.62 9.99 27.71
N LEU A 290 20.67 10.69 28.15
CA LEU A 290 21.83 10.11 28.81
C LEU A 290 21.32 9.23 29.96
N GLU A 291 21.71 7.95 29.98
CA GLU A 291 21.42 7.07 31.11
C GLU A 291 21.69 7.81 32.43
N PHE A 292 20.69 7.83 33.31
CA PHE A 292 20.95 8.00 34.72
C PHE A 292 21.89 6.87 35.13
N ILE A 293 23.11 7.25 35.50
CA ILE A 293 24.12 6.55 36.34
C ILE A 293 23.79 5.10 36.69
#